data_AF-A0A9W8HJA3-F1
#
_entry.id   AF-A0A9W8HJA3-F1
#
_cell.length_a   1.000
_cell.length_b   1.000
_cell.length_c   1.000
_cell.angle_alpha   90.00
_cell.angle_beta   90.00
_cell.angle_gamma   90.00
#
_symmetry.space_group_name_H-M   'P 1'
#
loop_
_entity.id
_entity.type
_entity.pdbx_description
1 polymer ?
#
loop_
_entity_poly.entity_id
_entity_poly.type
_entity_poly.pdbx_seq_one_letter_code
_entity_poly.pdbx_strand_id
1 'polypeptide(L)' 'MATLQLLPLELIDKCIGSRIWVMMKSEKEFVGTLLGFDDYVNMVLEDVTE' A
#
# COMPACT_ATOMS: atom_id res chain seq x y z
N MET A 1 7.02 6.99 -28.06
CA MET A 1 7.68 6.92 -26.74
C MET A 1 6.73 6.20 -25.83
N ALA A 2 7.05 4.97 -25.39
CA ALA A 2 6.21 4.26 -24.45
C ALA A 2 6.29 4.96 -23.10
N THR A 3 5.20 5.56 -22.65
CA THR A 3 5.08 6.00 -21.26
C THR A 3 5.17 4.74 -20.40
N LEU A 4 6.17 4.67 -19.51
CA LEU A 4 6.28 3.60 -18.50
C LEU A 4 5.08 3.73 -17.55
N GLN A 5 3.94 3.18 -17.95
CA GLN A 5 2.73 3.19 -17.15
C GLN A 5 2.84 2.01 -16.19
N LEU A 6 3.40 2.28 -15.01
CA LEU A 6 3.52 1.30 -13.93
C LEU A 6 2.12 0.80 -13.56
N LEU A 7 1.94 -0.52 -13.48
CA LEU A 7 0.66 -1.08 -13.06
C LEU A 7 0.41 -0.75 -11.59
N PRO A 8 -0.86 -0.52 -11.17
CA PRO A 8 -1.16 -0.20 -9.77
C PRO A 8 -0.60 -1.21 -8.77
N LEU A 9 -0.67 -2.51 -9.09
CA LEU A 9 -0.14 -3.57 -8.22
C LEU A 9 1.39 -3.55 -8.15
N GLU A 10 2.07 -3.24 -9.27
CA GLU A 10 3.54 -3.09 -9.28
C GLU A 10 4.01 -1.87 -8.46
N LEU A 11 3.17 -0.83 -8.36
CA LEU A 11 3.46 0.30 -7.48
C LEU A 11 3.39 -0.11 -6.01
N ILE A 12 2.37 -0.87 -5.62
CA ILE A 12 2.18 -1.33 -4.24
C ILE A 12 3.28 -2.33 -3.85
N ASP A 13 3.68 -3.22 -4.76
CA ASP A 13 4.78 -4.16 -4.58
C ASP A 13 6.10 -3.45 -4.23
N LYS A 14 6.40 -2.35 -4.93
CA LYS A 14 7.58 -1.52 -4.64
C LYS A 14 7.54 -0.83 -3.27
N CYS A 15 6.38 -0.75 -2.63
CA CYS A 15 6.22 -0.16 -1.31
C CYS A 15 6.36 -1.18 -0.16
N ILE A 16 6.52 -2.48 -0.44
CA ILE A 16 6.77 -3.50 0.60
C ILE A 16 8.06 -3.15 1.36
N GLY A 17 8.00 -3.21 2.69
CA GLY A 17 9.06 -2.80 3.61
C GLY A 17 9.13 -1.29 3.86
N SER A 18 8.30 -0.48 3.19
CA SER A 18 8.20 0.96 3.42
C SER A 18 7.05 1.31 4.34
N ARG A 19 7.20 2.40 5.10
CA ARG A 19 6.08 2.99 5.87
C ARG A 19 5.12 3.69 4.91
N ILE A 20 3.87 3.26 4.90
CA ILE A 20 2.80 3.80 4.06
C ILE A 20 1.70 4.42 4.92
N TRP A 21 0.90 5.30 4.30
CA TRP A 21 -0.30 5.88 4.89
C TRP A 21 -1.51 5.44 4.06
N VAL A 22 -2.42 4.71 4.70
CA VAL A 22 -3.62 4.14 4.10
C VAL A 22 -4.82 4.97 4.54
N MET A 23 -5.52 5.57 3.57
CA MET A 23 -6.76 6.30 3.80
C MET A 23 -7.95 5.41 3.39
N MET A 24 -8.83 5.11 4.34
CA MET A 24 -10.02 4.31 4.10
C MET A 24 -11.22 5.21 3.77
N LYS A 25 -12.21 4.66 3.05
CA LYS A 25 -13.46 5.38 2.71
C LYS A 25 -14.29 5.84 3.91
N SER A 26 -14.03 5.28 5.10
CA SER A 26 -14.74 5.61 6.34
C SER A 26 -14.05 6.72 7.14
N GLU A 27 -13.23 7.56 6.49
CA GLU A 27 -12.40 8.60 7.14
C GLU A 27 -11.47 8.03 8.23
N LYS A 28 -11.15 6.73 8.13
CA LYS A 28 -10.17 6.06 8.98
C LYS A 28 -8.84 6.05 8.26
N GLU A 29 -7.79 6.31 8.99
CA GLU A 29 -6.44 6.35 8.47
C GLU A 29 -5.58 5.33 9.20
N PHE A 30 -4.56 4.81 8.53
CA PHE A 30 -3.59 3.93 9.15
C PHE A 30 -2.20 4.27 8.63
N VAL A 31 -1.24 4.37 9.52
CA VAL A 31 0.18 4.53 9.17
C VAL A 31 0.94 3.33 9.71
N GLY A 32 1.64 2.61 8.85
CA GLY A 32 2.39 1.40 9.23
C GLY A 32 3.33 0.93 8.12
N THR A 33 4.20 -0.03 8.40
CA THR A 33 5.10 -0.60 7.40
C THR A 33 4.38 -1.71 6.63
N LEU A 34 4.38 -1.64 5.30
CA LEU A 34 3.72 -2.64 4.45
C LEU A 34 4.53 -3.94 4.42
N LEU A 35 3.95 -5.05 4.89
CA LEU A 35 4.58 -6.37 4.82
C LEU A 35 4.21 -7.15 3.56
N GLY A 36 3.03 -6.87 3.01
CA GLY A 36 2.54 -7.53 1.80
C GLY A 36 1.07 -7.22 1.55
N PHE A 37 0.59 -7.65 0.38
CA PHE A 37 -0.79 -7.49 -0.05
C PHE A 37 -1.20 -8.66 -0.96
N ASP A 38 -2.50 -8.81 -1.22
CA ASP A 38 -3.04 -9.78 -2.17
C ASP A 38 -3.64 -9.10 -3.44
N ASP A 39 -4.15 -9.89 -4.38
CA ASP A 39 -4.76 -9.37 -5.62
C ASP A 39 -5.99 -8.46 -5.38
N TYR A 40 -6.59 -8.53 -4.19
CA TYR A 40 -7.71 -7.68 -3.77
C TYR A 40 -7.27 -6.43 -3.00
N VAL A 41 -5.96 -6.23 -2.84
CA VAL A 41 -5.35 -5.11 -2.11
C VAL A 41 -5.68 -5.15 -0.61
N ASN A 42 -5.93 -6.34 -0.05
CA ASN A 42 -5.91 -6.51 1.39
C ASN A 42 -4.46 -6.40 1.85
N MET A 43 -4.15 -5.45 2.74
CA MET A 43 -2.78 -5.15 3.17
C MET A 43 -2.48 -5.68 4.57
N VAL A 44 -1.28 -6.22 4.76
CA VAL A 44 -0.73 -6.56 6.08
C VAL A 44 0.27 -5.48 6.47
N LEU A 45 0.04 -4.82 7.61
CA LEU A 45 0.89 -3.75 8.12
C LEU A 45 1.47 -4.12 9.50
N GLU A 46 2.71 -3.72 9.76
CA GLU A 46 3.33 -3.75 11.10
C GLU A 46 3.49 -2.34 11.67
N ASP A 47 3.65 -2.25 13.00
CA ASP A 47 3.83 -1.01 13.76
C ASP A 47 2.79 0.08 13.43
N VAL A 48 1.51 -0.33 13.37
CA VAL A 48 0.39 0.50 12.90
C VAL A 48 -0.04 1.55 13.94
N THR A 49 -0.31 2.76 13.47
CA THR A 49 -1.05 3.82 14.17
C THR A 49 -2.35 4.11 13.39
N GLU A 50 -3.50 4.16 14.08
CA GLU A 50 -4.82 4.57 13.53
C GLU A 50 -5.03 6.09 13.60
#